data_AF-A0A6G1GHE1-F1
#
_entry.id   AF-A0A6G1GHE1-F1
#
_cell.length_a   1.000
_cell.length_b   1.000
_cell.length_c   1.000
_cell.angle_alpha   90.00
_cell.angle_beta   90.00
_cell.angle_gamma   90.00
#
_symmetry.space_group_name_H-M   'P 1'
#
loop_
_entity.id
_entity.type
_entity.pdbx_description
1 polymer ?
#
loop_
_entity_poly.entity_id
_entity_poly.type
_entity_poly.pdbx_seq_one_letter_code
_entity_poly.pdbx_strand_id
1 'polypeptide(L)'
;MQCLSAPTRREVDREHQREKWLDIGVPNVRNLIKIRWTRSLPLHLFYNSTVFPSISANKYVVFFANEAFADPESGAVNNRLPNRDRRLVPLVDTLRQKVIDGSLERLDPLACINAYAQQFQTAHQNVVLIESHPEGALNSTESTVTHGREVEPVSMRVSFAKNCVPDEYSWICSGSVRDSNSDPCENPCQDLIGKRCKLQFSLQIAILVIVLNFVKSVLLLALAYGVRESPLMTIGDAVASFLQKPDITTEGMCLLSKHEIIKPGRVGLSTEPRMARLKWEPYVKGASISRWAFTIGICTFALIVCASLLGLGIKQLHGPHTPSFIFSLGLGAISPSTLITGWDIPSAAVAGLIGNIMVANSPQPIFSFIYFTCNGLMTSVAMAAEWVSYSTDRKGLRVSSKGQGAQRSRYFLQLPYRYSLPLMVASGLLHWLISQSLFLVSVEHYGIELGTMSGSSSRVNEGRIHLERSDLVTCGYSPLAISLSIIAGGLLIFVALYVGSRRMPATGMPVAGSCSLAIAAACHMARRDATGDVKGDDDLGSSTAIEPVQWEVVSDNIERVGHCAFLAEPVSTPLQGGLYAGSS
;
A
#
# COMPACT_ATOMS: atom_id res chain seq x y z
N MET A 1 6.93 16.73 3.54
CA MET A 1 6.85 16.95 2.08
C MET A 1 6.35 18.35 1.71
N GLN A 2 5.25 18.87 2.27
CA GLN A 2 4.73 20.20 1.88
C GLN A 2 5.73 21.35 2.07
N CYS A 3 6.34 21.47 3.26
CA CYS A 3 7.41 22.45 3.51
C CYS A 3 8.62 22.29 2.56
N LEU A 4 8.96 21.05 2.18
CA LEU A 4 10.07 20.75 1.26
C LEU A 4 9.78 21.09 -0.21
N SER A 5 8.51 21.16 -0.60
CA SER A 5 8.10 21.47 -1.98
C SER A 5 7.64 22.92 -2.15
N ALA A 6 7.56 23.68 -1.04
CA ALA A 6 7.06 25.05 -1.02
C ALA A 6 8.20 26.02 -1.37
N PRO A 7 8.03 26.89 -2.37
CA PRO A 7 9.06 27.85 -2.75
C PRO A 7 9.12 29.02 -1.76
N THR A 8 10.29 29.64 -1.66
CA THR A 8 10.48 30.91 -0.96
C THR A 8 10.09 32.10 -1.85
N ARG A 9 9.83 33.27 -1.24
CA ARG A 9 9.49 34.47 -2.03
C ARG A 9 10.59 34.85 -3.03
N ARG A 10 11.86 34.72 -2.62
CA ARG A 10 13.03 34.98 -3.48
C ARG A 10 13.08 34.06 -4.70
N GLU A 11 12.74 32.78 -4.52
CA GLU A 11 12.71 31.82 -5.63
C GLU A 11 11.57 32.11 -6.61
N VAL A 12 10.42 32.56 -6.09
CA VAL A 12 9.27 32.98 -6.89
C VAL A 12 9.63 34.22 -7.73
N ASP A 13 10.15 35.28 -7.10
CA ASP A 13 10.56 36.51 -7.80
C ASP A 13 11.57 36.21 -8.92
N ARG A 14 12.54 35.33 -8.66
CA ARG A 14 13.57 34.92 -9.64
C ARG A 14 12.98 34.19 -10.85
N GLU A 15 11.96 33.34 -10.65
CA GLU A 15 11.33 32.63 -11.77
C GLU A 15 10.34 33.53 -12.51
N HIS A 16 9.67 34.47 -11.81
CA HIS A 16 8.80 35.49 -12.42
C HIS A 16 9.57 36.40 -13.38
N GLN A 17 10.78 36.84 -13.02
CA GLN A 17 11.69 37.57 -13.91
C GLN A 17 12.08 36.81 -15.19
N ARG A 18 11.91 35.48 -15.20
CA ARG A 18 12.17 34.60 -16.35
C ARG A 18 10.89 34.21 -17.08
N GLU A 19 9.79 34.92 -16.81
CA GLU A 19 8.45 34.63 -17.32
C GLU A 19 7.99 33.19 -17.00
N LYS A 20 8.39 32.68 -15.82
CA LYS A 20 8.03 31.35 -15.32
C LYS A 20 7.27 31.46 -14.01
N TRP A 21 6.49 30.44 -13.69
CA TRP A 21 5.75 30.35 -12.45
C TRP A 21 6.10 29.08 -11.67
N LEU A 22 5.86 29.12 -10.36
CA LEU A 22 6.03 27.99 -9.45
C LEU A 22 4.69 27.61 -8.83
N ASP A 23 4.53 26.33 -8.51
CA ASP A 23 3.38 25.87 -7.74
C ASP A 23 3.54 26.28 -6.28
N ILE A 24 2.60 27.09 -5.78
CA ILE A 24 2.47 27.42 -4.36
C ILE A 24 1.37 26.55 -3.78
N GLY A 25 1.59 25.99 -2.59
CA GLY A 25 0.54 25.37 -1.81
C GLY A 25 0.01 24.02 -2.30
N VAL A 26 0.76 23.32 -3.13
CA VAL A 26 0.43 21.95 -3.52
C VAL A 26 1.69 21.12 -3.52
N PRO A 27 1.65 19.88 -3.02
CA PRO A 27 2.77 18.98 -3.17
C PRO A 27 2.95 18.71 -4.67
N ASN A 28 4.08 19.15 -5.24
CA ASN A 28 4.39 18.94 -6.66
C ASN A 28 5.78 18.32 -6.86
N VAL A 29 5.82 17.21 -7.60
CA VAL A 29 7.06 16.53 -8.03
C VAL A 29 7.92 17.46 -8.89
N ARG A 30 7.33 18.38 -9.66
CA ARG A 30 8.07 19.38 -10.46
C ARG A 30 8.92 20.30 -9.59
N ASN A 31 8.40 20.70 -8.42
CA ASN A 31 9.16 21.49 -7.45
C ASN A 31 10.23 20.60 -6.79
N LEU A 32 9.89 19.35 -6.46
CA LEU A 32 10.83 18.38 -5.86
C LEU A 32 12.00 17.97 -6.79
N ILE A 33 11.84 17.97 -8.11
CA ILE A 33 12.95 17.70 -9.05
C ILE A 33 13.92 18.88 -9.07
N LYS A 34 13.41 20.11 -8.93
CA LYS A 34 14.23 21.33 -8.84
C LYS A 34 14.89 21.46 -7.46
N ILE A 35 14.26 20.94 -6.42
CA ILE A 35 14.76 20.95 -5.03
C ILE A 35 15.41 19.59 -4.77
N ARG A 36 16.70 19.45 -5.11
CA ARG A 36 17.50 18.23 -4.88
C ARG A 36 17.17 17.64 -3.50
N TRP A 37 16.71 16.38 -3.38
CA TRP A 37 16.97 15.48 -2.23
C TRP A 37 16.27 14.11 -2.21
N THR A 38 16.70 13.30 -1.23
CA THR A 38 16.64 11.83 -1.05
C THR A 38 15.25 11.26 -0.79
N ARG A 39 14.87 10.22 -1.55
CA ARG A 39 13.59 9.50 -1.45
C ARG A 39 13.60 8.50 -0.27
N SER A 40 12.62 8.60 0.63
CA SER A 40 12.40 7.69 1.77
C SER A 40 11.81 6.32 1.40
N LEU A 41 12.06 5.84 0.18
CA LEU A 41 11.54 4.57 -0.33
C LEU A 41 11.90 3.33 0.50
N PRO A 42 13.12 3.20 1.08
CA PRO A 42 13.54 1.95 1.71
C PRO A 42 12.69 1.55 2.93
N LEU A 43 12.15 2.51 3.70
CA LEU A 43 11.45 2.20 4.95
C LEU A 43 10.11 1.47 4.71
N HIS A 44 9.38 1.85 3.67
CA HIS A 44 8.11 1.19 3.33
C HIS A 44 8.30 -0.24 2.78
N LEU A 45 9.50 -0.56 2.28
CA LEU A 45 9.81 -1.85 1.67
C LEU A 45 10.24 -2.90 2.70
N PHE A 46 10.93 -2.49 3.76
CA PHE A 46 11.54 -3.44 4.71
C PHE A 46 10.82 -3.53 6.06
N TYR A 47 10.05 -2.50 6.45
CA TYR A 47 9.47 -2.44 7.79
C TYR A 47 8.55 -3.63 8.11
N ASN A 48 7.61 -3.99 7.22
CA ASN A 48 6.64 -5.07 7.47
C ASN A 48 7.27 -6.49 7.42
N SER A 49 8.55 -6.62 7.08
CA SER A 49 9.27 -7.89 7.05
C SER A 49 10.36 -7.99 8.11
N THR A 50 10.44 -7.01 9.01
CA THR A 50 11.29 -7.10 10.20
C THR A 50 10.80 -8.21 11.14
N VAL A 51 9.48 -8.34 11.22
CA VAL A 51 8.76 -9.36 11.98
C VAL A 51 7.82 -10.06 11.02
N PHE A 52 7.97 -11.36 10.87
CA PHE A 52 7.09 -12.16 10.02
C PHE A 52 6.71 -13.48 10.70
N PRO A 53 5.50 -13.99 10.47
CA PRO A 53 5.13 -15.30 10.97
C PRO A 53 5.91 -16.38 10.24
N SER A 54 6.44 -17.34 11.00
CA SER A 54 7.00 -18.58 10.47
C SER A 54 6.15 -19.74 10.95
N ILE A 55 5.92 -20.69 10.06
CA ILE A 55 5.20 -21.91 10.37
C ILE A 55 6.22 -23.03 10.48
N SER A 56 6.28 -23.69 11.64
CA SER A 56 7.04 -24.93 11.77
C SER A 56 6.22 -26.09 11.25
N ALA A 57 6.76 -26.88 10.33
CA ALA A 57 6.09 -28.03 9.77
C ALA A 57 6.95 -29.29 9.92
N ASN A 58 6.44 -30.27 10.66
CA ASN A 58 7.10 -31.55 10.87
C ASN A 58 6.82 -32.44 9.65
N LYS A 59 7.89 -32.88 8.98
CA LYS A 59 7.87 -34.06 8.12
C LYS A 59 7.62 -35.27 9.00
N TYR A 60 6.66 -36.10 8.61
CA TYR A 60 6.30 -37.30 9.36
C TYR A 60 6.02 -38.47 8.43
N VAL A 61 6.13 -39.67 8.98
CA VAL A 61 5.83 -40.91 8.25
C VAL A 61 4.61 -41.56 8.87
N VAL A 62 3.69 -42.01 8.01
CA VAL A 62 2.53 -42.82 8.36
C VAL A 62 2.88 -44.28 8.10
N PHE A 63 2.83 -45.11 9.13
CA PHE A 63 2.98 -46.56 9.01
C PHE A 63 1.66 -47.26 9.23
N PHE A 64 1.34 -48.20 8.35
CA PHE A 64 0.20 -49.11 8.50
C PHE A 64 0.73 -50.45 9.00
N ALA A 65 0.23 -50.88 10.16
CA ALA A 65 0.70 -52.07 10.84
C ALA A 65 -0.47 -52.88 11.40
N ASN A 66 -0.28 -54.18 11.59
CA ASN A 66 -1.28 -55.04 12.23
C ASN A 66 -1.05 -55.14 13.75
N GLU A 67 -1.94 -55.84 14.46
CA GLU A 67 -1.86 -55.99 15.92
C GLU A 67 -0.55 -56.65 16.40
N ALA A 68 0.06 -57.51 15.58
CA ALA A 68 1.37 -58.12 15.87
C ALA A 68 2.54 -57.10 15.90
N PHE A 69 2.29 -55.84 15.51
CA PHE A 69 3.25 -54.75 15.66
C PHE A 69 3.43 -54.32 17.12
N ALA A 70 2.34 -54.31 17.88
CA ALA A 70 2.31 -53.87 19.27
C ALA A 70 2.53 -55.02 20.28
N ASP A 71 2.50 -56.26 19.80
CA ASP A 71 2.72 -57.45 20.61
C ASP A 71 4.21 -57.70 20.89
N PRO A 72 4.66 -57.70 22.16
CA PRO A 72 6.04 -58.00 22.54
C PRO A 72 6.47 -59.43 22.23
N GLU A 73 5.52 -60.37 22.16
CA GLU A 73 5.78 -61.80 21.92
C GLU A 73 5.89 -62.14 20.43
N SER A 74 5.36 -61.26 19.58
CA SER A 74 5.54 -61.33 18.14
C SER A 74 7.01 -61.08 17.78
N GLY A 75 7.60 -61.99 17.01
CA GLY A 75 9.02 -61.97 16.63
C GLY A 75 9.45 -60.78 15.76
N ALA A 76 10.66 -60.84 15.18
CA ALA A 76 11.21 -59.76 14.37
C ALA A 76 10.25 -59.34 13.23
N VAL A 77 10.08 -58.04 13.06
CA VAL A 77 9.16 -57.44 12.08
C VAL A 77 9.57 -57.88 10.68
N ASN A 78 8.72 -58.66 10.02
CA ASN A 78 8.89 -58.97 8.61
C ASN A 78 8.50 -57.74 7.78
N ASN A 79 9.45 -56.80 7.68
CA ASN A 79 9.30 -55.55 6.95
C ASN A 79 9.34 -55.81 5.43
N ARG A 80 8.22 -56.21 4.82
CA ARG A 80 8.08 -56.21 3.36
C ARG A 80 7.73 -54.80 2.85
N LEU A 81 8.52 -53.81 3.26
CA LEU A 81 8.43 -52.47 2.68
C LEU A 81 8.87 -52.53 1.21
N PRO A 82 8.16 -51.85 0.28
CA PRO A 82 8.59 -51.71 -1.11
C PRO A 82 10.05 -51.22 -1.19
N ASN A 83 10.80 -51.57 -2.25
CA ASN A 83 12.22 -51.20 -2.37
C ASN A 83 12.51 -49.70 -2.18
N ARG A 84 11.54 -48.82 -2.46
CA ARG A 84 11.65 -47.36 -2.26
C ARG A 84 11.63 -46.94 -0.78
N ASP A 85 11.02 -47.75 0.08
CA ASP A 85 10.76 -47.44 1.49
C ASP A 85 11.72 -48.18 2.43
N ARG A 86 12.66 -48.98 1.88
CA ARG A 86 13.70 -49.68 2.66
C ARG A 86 14.55 -48.76 3.54
N ARG A 87 14.68 -47.48 3.17
CA ARG A 87 15.35 -46.47 3.99
C ARG A 87 14.67 -46.25 5.35
N LEU A 88 13.38 -46.53 5.46
CA LEU A 88 12.56 -46.33 6.65
C LEU A 88 12.65 -47.48 7.65
N VAL A 89 13.26 -48.61 7.30
CA VAL A 89 13.35 -49.80 8.16
C VAL A 89 13.92 -49.49 9.57
N PRO A 90 15.03 -48.75 9.72
CA PRO A 90 15.54 -48.40 11.05
C PRO A 90 14.56 -47.57 11.89
N LEU A 91 13.74 -46.75 11.23
CA LEU A 91 12.71 -45.95 11.89
C LEU A 91 11.55 -46.83 12.36
N VAL A 92 11.17 -47.86 11.58
CA VAL A 92 10.14 -48.84 11.97
C VAL A 92 10.55 -49.59 13.22
N ASP A 93 11.78 -50.09 13.28
CA ASP A 93 12.29 -50.85 14.42
C ASP A 93 12.30 -50.00 15.70
N THR A 94 12.71 -48.73 15.57
CA THR A 94 12.70 -47.75 16.66
C THR A 94 11.27 -47.47 17.16
N LEU A 95 10.31 -47.28 16.23
CA LEU A 95 8.92 -47.04 16.59
C LEU A 95 8.28 -48.26 17.26
N ARG A 96 8.60 -49.49 16.83
CA ARG A 96 8.12 -50.72 17.49
C ARG A 96 8.56 -50.79 18.94
N GLN A 97 9.85 -50.57 19.21
CA GLN A 97 10.36 -50.56 20.58
C GLN A 97 9.61 -49.52 21.43
N LYS A 98 9.38 -48.33 20.88
CA LYS A 98 8.62 -47.28 21.58
C LYS A 98 7.15 -47.63 21.84
N VAL A 99 6.50 -48.40 20.96
CA VAL A 99 5.16 -48.95 21.21
C VAL A 99 5.20 -49.95 22.37
N ILE A 100 6.14 -50.90 22.35
CA ILE A 100 6.30 -51.94 23.39
C ILE A 100 6.62 -51.30 24.76
N ASP A 101 7.49 -50.29 24.77
CA ASP A 101 7.90 -49.56 25.97
C ASP A 101 6.81 -48.60 26.49
N GLY A 102 5.68 -48.46 25.78
CA GLY A 102 4.59 -47.55 26.15
C GLY A 102 4.95 -46.07 26.10
N SER A 103 6.00 -45.70 25.36
CA SER A 103 6.53 -44.33 25.26
C SER A 103 5.83 -43.47 24.21
N LEU A 104 4.97 -44.06 23.37
CA LEU A 104 4.15 -43.36 22.39
C LEU A 104 2.78 -42.99 22.96
N GLU A 105 2.31 -41.79 22.62
CA GLU A 105 0.96 -41.35 22.94
C GLU A 105 -0.07 -42.13 22.12
N ARG A 106 -1.00 -42.80 22.81
CA ARG A 106 -2.12 -43.51 22.17
C ARG A 106 -3.28 -42.54 22.00
N LEU A 107 -3.71 -42.35 20.75
CA LEU A 107 -4.86 -41.53 20.39
C LEU A 107 -6.02 -42.41 19.92
N ASP A 108 -7.24 -42.06 20.33
CA ASP A 108 -8.45 -42.64 19.73
C ASP A 108 -8.56 -42.25 18.25
N PRO A 109 -9.23 -43.04 17.39
CA PRO A 109 -9.26 -42.77 15.95
C PRO A 109 -9.69 -41.35 15.58
N LEU A 110 -10.75 -40.83 16.22
CA LEU A 110 -11.21 -39.45 15.98
C LEU A 110 -10.21 -38.40 16.50
N ALA A 111 -9.57 -38.65 17.64
CA ALA A 111 -8.54 -37.77 18.19
C ALA A 111 -7.29 -37.76 17.29
N CYS A 112 -6.90 -38.91 16.74
CA CYS A 112 -5.81 -39.05 15.78
C CYS A 112 -6.11 -38.28 14.49
N ILE A 113 -7.33 -38.43 13.93
CA ILE A 113 -7.77 -37.66 12.76
C ILE A 113 -7.68 -36.16 13.04
N ASN A 114 -8.23 -35.68 14.15
CA ASN A 114 -8.19 -34.26 14.49
C ASN A 114 -6.77 -33.74 14.74
N ALA A 115 -5.88 -34.58 15.28
CA ALA A 115 -4.49 -34.24 15.57
C ALA A 115 -3.61 -34.17 14.32
N TYR A 116 -3.94 -34.94 13.29
CA TYR A 116 -3.15 -35.07 12.06
C TYR A 116 -3.77 -34.43 10.82
N ALA A 117 -5.08 -34.17 10.81
CA ALA A 117 -5.74 -33.32 9.83
C ALA A 117 -5.40 -31.85 10.14
N GLN A 118 -4.16 -31.45 9.87
CA GLN A 118 -3.68 -30.09 10.14
C GLN A 118 -2.88 -29.60 8.92
N GLN A 119 -3.18 -28.40 8.41
CA GLN A 119 -2.48 -27.76 7.26
C GLN A 119 -0.95 -27.84 7.36
N PHE A 120 -0.45 -27.70 8.58
CA PHE A 120 0.94 -27.89 8.91
C PHE A 120 1.02 -28.68 10.22
N GLN A 121 1.58 -29.90 10.17
CA GLN A 121 1.76 -30.69 11.38
C GLN A 121 2.84 -30.03 12.27
N THR A 122 2.43 -29.41 13.37
CA THR A 122 3.32 -28.63 14.25
C THR A 122 3.66 -29.37 15.55
N ALA A 123 2.77 -30.27 15.98
CA ALA A 123 2.77 -30.84 17.32
C ALA A 123 3.24 -32.31 17.33
N HIS A 124 2.79 -33.11 16.36
CA HIS A 124 3.07 -34.54 16.30
C HIS A 124 4.11 -34.87 15.22
N GLN A 125 4.70 -36.07 15.30
CA GLN A 125 5.67 -36.59 14.33
C GLN A 125 5.09 -37.85 13.67
N ASN A 126 5.85 -38.94 13.57
CA ASN A 126 5.40 -40.17 12.92
C ASN A 126 4.17 -40.76 13.61
N VAL A 127 3.30 -41.39 12.82
CA VAL A 127 2.10 -42.08 13.31
C VAL A 127 2.11 -43.53 12.84
N VAL A 128 1.75 -44.44 13.73
CA VAL A 128 1.54 -45.85 13.42
C VAL A 128 0.06 -46.16 13.59
N LEU A 129 -0.57 -46.59 12.50
CA LEU A 129 -1.96 -47.02 12.47
C LEU A 129 -2.00 -48.53 12.64
N ILE A 130 -2.63 -48.99 13.72
CA ILE A 130 -2.80 -50.42 14.01
C ILE A 130 -4.19 -50.83 13.51
N GLU A 131 -4.22 -51.72 12.54
CA GLU A 131 -5.44 -52.25 11.94
C GLU A 131 -5.75 -53.65 12.49
N SER A 132 -6.98 -53.84 12.99
CA SER A 132 -7.42 -55.10 13.56
C SER A 132 -7.63 -56.18 12.50
N HIS A 133 -8.09 -55.83 11.28
CA HIS A 133 -8.35 -56.76 10.18
C HIS A 133 -7.92 -56.14 8.84
N PRO A 134 -6.75 -56.51 8.26
CA PRO A 134 -6.32 -55.95 6.98
C PRO A 134 -7.17 -56.50 5.84
N GLU A 135 -8.27 -55.83 5.48
CA GLU A 135 -9.02 -56.15 4.28
C GLU A 135 -8.16 -55.82 3.05
N GLY A 136 -7.68 -56.85 2.36
CA GLY A 136 -6.93 -56.72 1.10
C GLY A 136 -5.44 -57.07 1.18
N ALA A 137 -4.91 -57.45 2.35
CA ALA A 137 -3.62 -58.14 2.40
C ALA A 137 -3.79 -59.55 1.83
N LEU A 138 -3.39 -59.75 0.58
CA LEU A 138 -3.14 -61.06 -0.04
C LEU A 138 -2.55 -62.01 1.01
N ASN A 139 -3.35 -62.97 1.50
CA ASN A 139 -2.98 -64.16 2.29
C ASN A 139 -1.53 -64.21 2.79
N SER A 140 -1.14 -63.25 3.62
CA SER A 140 0.18 -63.22 4.23
C SER A 140 0.04 -62.62 5.62
N THR A 141 -0.29 -63.50 6.55
CA THR A 141 -0.04 -63.38 7.99
C THR A 141 1.44 -63.10 8.33
N GLU A 142 2.32 -62.95 7.34
CA GLU A 142 3.75 -62.76 7.52
C GLU A 142 4.20 -61.31 7.62
N SER A 143 3.48 -60.28 7.14
CA SER A 143 4.02 -58.90 7.12
C SER A 143 3.38 -58.01 8.19
N THR A 144 4.16 -57.62 9.19
CA THR A 144 3.70 -56.82 10.34
C THR A 144 3.50 -55.33 10.01
N VAL A 145 4.26 -54.81 9.03
CA VAL A 145 4.09 -53.45 8.47
C VAL A 145 3.83 -53.60 6.98
N THR A 146 2.69 -53.10 6.51
CA THR A 146 2.22 -53.28 5.13
C THR A 146 2.63 -52.13 4.23
N HIS A 147 2.68 -50.90 4.76
CA HIS A 147 3.04 -49.70 3.99
C HIS A 147 3.58 -48.59 4.89
N GLY A 148 4.51 -47.80 4.36
CA GLY A 148 5.02 -46.58 4.98
C GLY A 148 4.95 -45.43 3.99
N ARG A 149 4.30 -44.32 4.36
CA ARG A 149 4.20 -43.12 3.51
C ARG A 149 4.81 -41.92 4.20
N GLU A 150 5.86 -41.36 3.60
CA GLU A 150 6.37 -40.05 3.99
C GLU A 150 5.37 -38.96 3.57
N VAL A 151 4.99 -38.14 4.54
CA VAL A 151 4.18 -36.93 4.34
C VAL A 151 5.10 -35.73 4.53
N GLU A 152 5.39 -35.05 3.42
CA GLU A 152 6.08 -33.77 3.44
C GLU A 152 5.04 -32.65 3.58
N PRO A 153 5.17 -31.74 4.55
CA PRO A 153 4.29 -30.59 4.65
C PRO A 153 4.64 -29.63 3.51
N VAL A 154 3.71 -29.42 2.59
CA VAL A 154 3.86 -28.62 1.38
C VAL A 154 4.96 -29.18 0.46
N SER A 155 4.66 -30.26 -0.26
CA SER A 155 5.54 -30.68 -1.36
C SER A 155 5.37 -29.72 -2.55
N MET A 156 6.38 -28.87 -2.81
CA MET A 156 6.46 -28.07 -4.05
C MET A 156 6.78 -28.96 -5.28
N ARG A 157 6.65 -30.28 -5.16
CA ARG A 157 6.66 -31.20 -6.29
C ARG A 157 5.29 -31.13 -6.94
N VAL A 158 5.04 -30.06 -7.69
CA VAL A 158 4.03 -30.07 -8.74
C VAL A 158 4.37 -31.27 -9.62
N SER A 159 3.52 -32.30 -9.59
CA SER A 159 3.63 -33.36 -10.58
C SER A 159 3.29 -32.72 -11.91
N PHE A 160 4.33 -32.46 -12.73
CA PHE A 160 4.22 -31.85 -14.07
C PHE A 160 3.21 -32.56 -15.01
N ALA A 161 2.72 -33.73 -14.63
CA ALA A 161 1.71 -34.49 -15.38
C ALA A 161 0.25 -34.09 -15.09
N LYS A 162 -0.08 -33.49 -13.93
CA LYS A 162 -1.46 -33.10 -13.56
C LYS A 162 -1.41 -31.91 -12.60
N ASN A 163 -2.01 -30.77 -12.96
CA ASN A 163 -2.02 -29.49 -12.21
C ASN A 163 -2.73 -29.58 -10.84
N CYS A 164 -2.26 -30.39 -9.89
CA CYS A 164 -2.76 -30.47 -8.52
C CYS A 164 -1.63 -30.65 -7.49
N VAL A 165 -1.84 -30.12 -6.29
CA VAL A 165 -1.01 -30.42 -5.12
C VAL A 165 -1.44 -31.78 -4.60
N PRO A 166 -0.54 -32.77 -4.44
CA PRO A 166 -0.91 -34.08 -3.91
C PRO A 166 -1.50 -33.92 -2.50
N ASP A 167 -2.66 -34.55 -2.27
CA ASP A 167 -3.37 -34.49 -0.99
C ASP A 167 -2.53 -35.14 0.13
N GLU A 168 -1.99 -34.28 1.00
CA GLU A 168 -1.18 -34.64 2.17
C GLU A 168 -1.98 -35.40 3.23
N TYR A 169 -3.32 -35.34 3.17
CA TYR A 169 -4.25 -36.03 4.07
C TYR A 169 -4.94 -37.22 3.42
N SER A 170 -4.59 -37.57 2.18
CA SER A 170 -5.27 -38.66 1.48
C SER A 170 -5.10 -40.01 2.19
N TRP A 171 -4.08 -40.16 3.05
CA TRP A 171 -3.90 -41.36 3.87
C TRP A 171 -4.95 -41.49 4.98
N ILE A 172 -5.61 -40.39 5.39
CA ILE A 172 -6.72 -40.39 6.35
C ILE A 172 -8.01 -40.82 5.66
N CYS A 173 -8.23 -40.37 4.43
CA CYS A 173 -9.52 -40.49 3.74
C CYS A 173 -9.58 -41.65 2.75
N SER A 174 -8.43 -42.19 2.33
CA SER A 174 -8.31 -43.34 1.43
C SER A 174 -7.60 -44.47 2.17
N GLY A 175 -8.36 -45.30 2.88
CA GLY A 175 -7.84 -46.56 3.41
C GLY A 175 -7.24 -47.38 2.26
N SER A 176 -5.91 -47.52 2.29
CA SER A 176 -5.05 -48.49 1.58
C SER A 176 -5.18 -48.77 0.06
N VAL A 177 -6.17 -48.29 -0.72
CA VAL A 177 -6.27 -48.68 -2.15
C VAL A 177 -6.52 -47.48 -3.07
N ARG A 178 -5.51 -47.13 -3.87
CA ARG A 178 -5.70 -46.33 -5.08
C ARG A 178 -6.03 -47.27 -6.24
N ASP A 179 -7.28 -47.26 -6.68
CA ASP A 179 -7.63 -47.71 -8.02
C ASP A 179 -7.01 -46.75 -9.04
N SER A 180 -6.49 -47.30 -10.15
CA SER A 180 -5.69 -46.56 -11.14
C SER A 180 -6.50 -45.51 -11.94
N ASN A 181 -7.82 -45.45 -11.74
CA ASN A 181 -8.77 -44.73 -12.58
C ASN A 181 -9.64 -43.70 -11.84
N SER A 182 -9.44 -43.43 -10.55
CA SER A 182 -10.14 -42.32 -9.87
C SER A 182 -9.38 -41.01 -10.03
N ASP A 183 -10.12 -39.93 -10.33
CA ASP A 183 -9.54 -38.60 -10.43
C ASP A 183 -8.93 -38.19 -9.07
N PRO A 184 -7.63 -37.85 -8.99
CA PRO A 184 -6.94 -37.55 -7.71
C PRO A 184 -7.48 -36.33 -6.94
N CYS A 185 -8.51 -35.66 -7.47
CA CYS A 185 -8.99 -34.34 -7.05
C CYS A 185 -10.40 -34.35 -6.44
N GLU A 186 -11.09 -35.49 -6.42
CA GLU A 186 -12.36 -35.66 -5.70
C GLU A 186 -12.10 -36.44 -4.41
N ASN A 187 -11.93 -35.75 -3.27
CA ASN A 187 -12.10 -36.36 -1.95
C ASN A 187 -12.47 -35.31 -0.87
N PRO A 188 -13.26 -35.67 0.17
CA PRO A 188 -14.16 -34.75 0.89
C PRO A 188 -13.59 -34.12 2.17
N CYS A 189 -12.31 -34.28 2.46
CA CYS A 189 -11.73 -33.92 3.75
C CYS A 189 -11.31 -32.44 3.80
N GLN A 190 -12.26 -31.50 3.67
CA GLN A 190 -11.97 -30.06 3.58
C GLN A 190 -12.25 -29.22 4.83
N ASP A 191 -12.74 -29.78 5.94
CA ASP A 191 -13.23 -28.96 7.07
C ASP A 191 -12.74 -29.38 8.47
N LEU A 192 -11.42 -29.48 8.70
CA LEU A 192 -10.95 -29.75 10.07
C LEU A 192 -9.53 -29.27 10.34
N ILE A 193 -9.29 -28.00 10.65
CA ILE A 193 -7.89 -27.50 10.78
C ILE A 193 -7.75 -26.38 11.82
N GLY A 194 -6.84 -26.58 12.78
CA GLY A 194 -6.35 -25.57 13.71
C GLY A 194 -4.99 -25.01 13.27
N LYS A 195 -4.58 -23.85 13.82
CA LYS A 195 -3.30 -23.21 13.48
C LYS A 195 -2.42 -23.08 14.73
N ARG A 196 -1.14 -23.44 14.62
CA ARG A 196 -0.09 -23.05 15.58
C ARG A 196 1.02 -22.31 14.82
N CYS A 197 1.24 -21.04 15.16
CA CYS A 197 2.21 -20.16 14.50
C CYS A 197 3.38 -19.81 15.45
N LYS A 198 4.60 -19.63 14.91
CA LYS A 198 5.73 -19.03 15.64
C LYS A 198 6.08 -17.67 15.04
N LEU A 199 6.59 -16.75 15.86
CA LEU A 199 7.02 -15.42 15.43
C LEU A 199 8.53 -15.42 15.18
N GLN A 200 8.96 -14.98 14.00
CA GLN A 200 10.39 -14.84 13.65
C GLN A 200 10.78 -13.36 13.57
N PHE A 201 12.01 -13.06 13.99
CA PHE A 201 12.59 -11.72 13.99
C PHE A 201 13.87 -11.70 13.15
N SER A 202 13.89 -10.90 12.08
CA SER A 202 15.11 -10.73 11.26
C SER A 202 15.94 -9.56 11.78
N LEU A 203 17.02 -9.88 12.49
CA LEU A 203 17.96 -8.89 13.02
C LEU A 203 18.59 -8.02 11.92
N GLN A 204 18.90 -8.60 10.76
CA GLN A 204 19.51 -7.89 9.63
C GLN A 204 18.57 -6.79 9.10
N ILE A 205 17.29 -7.11 8.95
CA ILE A 205 16.27 -6.16 8.51
C ILE A 205 16.02 -5.10 9.59
N ALA A 206 16.01 -5.50 10.86
CA ALA A 206 15.85 -4.57 11.97
C ALA A 206 16.97 -3.52 12.02
N ILE A 207 18.23 -3.94 11.86
CA ILE A 207 19.38 -3.02 11.80
C ILE A 207 19.22 -2.06 10.61
N LEU A 208 18.86 -2.56 9.43
CA LEU A 208 18.63 -1.73 8.25
C LEU A 208 17.54 -0.67 8.50
N VAL A 209 16.40 -1.07 9.08
CA VAL A 209 15.30 -0.16 9.41
C VAL A 209 15.73 0.88 10.45
N ILE A 210 16.49 0.50 11.47
CA ILE A 210 17.02 1.43 12.49
C ILE A 210 17.95 2.46 11.84
N VAL A 211 18.91 2.02 11.01
CA VAL A 211 19.85 2.92 10.33
C VAL A 211 19.10 3.89 9.40
N LEU A 212 18.13 3.40 8.62
CA LEU A 212 17.33 4.24 7.74
C LEU A 212 16.50 5.28 8.51
N ASN A 213 15.92 4.89 9.65
CA ASN A 213 15.20 5.83 10.53
C ASN A 213 16.16 6.86 11.15
N PHE A 214 17.33 6.43 11.62
CA PHE A 214 18.34 7.32 12.18
C PHE A 214 18.78 8.38 11.17
N VAL A 215 19.16 7.95 9.95
CA VAL A 215 19.50 8.87 8.86
C VAL A 215 18.34 9.82 8.60
N LYS A 216 17.11 9.33 8.48
CA LYS A 216 15.93 10.17 8.27
C LYS A 216 15.74 11.21 9.38
N SER A 217 15.92 10.83 10.64
CA SER A 217 15.85 11.74 11.78
C SER A 217 16.93 12.82 11.73
N VAL A 218 18.18 12.45 11.42
CA VAL A 218 19.29 13.41 11.23
C VAL A 218 18.96 14.39 10.11
N LEU A 219 18.44 13.91 8.97
CA LEU A 219 18.04 14.75 7.85
C LEU A 219 16.90 15.71 8.21
N LEU A 220 15.89 15.25 8.97
CA LEU A 220 14.79 16.09 9.43
C LEU A 220 15.27 17.14 10.43
N LEU A 221 16.20 16.80 11.33
CA LEU A 221 16.81 17.75 12.26
C LEU A 221 17.65 18.78 11.51
N ALA A 222 18.50 18.35 10.58
CA ALA A 222 19.30 19.25 9.74
C ALA A 222 18.40 20.23 8.96
N LEU A 223 17.25 19.76 8.46
CA LEU A 223 16.27 20.62 7.81
C LEU A 223 15.62 21.61 8.80
N ALA A 224 15.21 21.14 9.98
CA ALA A 224 14.56 21.96 11.00
C ALA A 224 15.45 23.12 11.48
N TYR A 225 16.77 22.90 11.57
CA TYR A 225 17.73 23.94 11.97
C TYR A 225 18.34 24.72 10.79
N GLY A 226 18.31 24.17 9.57
CA GLY A 226 18.95 24.74 8.38
C GLY A 226 18.06 25.69 7.57
N VAL A 227 16.74 25.54 7.60
CA VAL A 227 15.82 26.39 6.84
C VAL A 227 15.51 27.67 7.62
N ARG A 228 16.18 28.77 7.25
CA ARG A 228 16.00 30.10 7.87
C ARG A 228 14.98 30.99 7.15
N GLU A 229 14.65 30.69 5.89
CA GLU A 229 13.66 31.45 5.12
C GLU A 229 12.25 30.87 5.33
N SER A 230 11.22 31.72 5.33
CA SER A 230 9.82 31.31 5.44
C SER A 230 9.28 30.88 4.06
N PRO A 231 9.04 29.57 3.83
CA PRO A 231 8.48 29.10 2.57
C PRO A 231 6.99 29.49 2.44
N LEU A 232 6.54 29.73 1.21
CA LEU A 232 5.13 30.03 0.89
C LEU A 232 4.34 28.72 0.85
N MET A 233 3.83 28.29 2.00
CA MET A 233 3.16 27.00 2.15
C MET A 233 1.67 27.08 1.83
N THR A 234 0.99 28.19 2.06
CA THR A 234 -0.44 28.36 1.74
C THR A 234 -0.66 29.43 0.67
N ILE A 235 -1.87 29.48 0.09
CA ILE A 235 -2.24 30.64 -0.75
C ILE A 235 -2.21 31.92 0.09
N GLY A 236 -2.63 31.86 1.36
CA GLY A 236 -2.62 33.01 2.24
C GLY A 236 -1.21 33.56 2.49
N ASP A 237 -0.19 32.69 2.60
CA ASP A 237 1.21 33.13 2.68
C ASP A 237 1.62 33.90 1.43
N ALA A 238 1.20 33.42 0.26
CA ALA A 238 1.49 34.08 -1.00
C ALA A 238 0.75 35.41 -1.14
N VAL A 239 -0.56 35.45 -0.86
CA VAL A 239 -1.35 36.69 -0.91
C VAL A 239 -0.79 37.73 0.07
N ALA A 240 -0.52 37.34 1.32
CA ALA A 240 0.09 38.24 2.30
C ALA A 240 1.45 38.77 1.82
N SER A 241 2.29 37.89 1.24
CA SER A 241 3.58 38.30 0.68
C SER A 241 3.45 39.23 -0.52
N PHE A 242 2.49 39.00 -1.42
CA PHE A 242 2.27 39.85 -2.60
C PHE A 242 1.60 41.18 -2.25
N LEU A 243 0.76 41.23 -1.21
CA LEU A 243 0.21 42.48 -0.70
C LEU A 243 1.27 43.36 -0.04
N GLN A 244 2.18 42.77 0.75
CA GLN A 244 3.30 43.49 1.37
C GLN A 244 4.36 43.92 0.35
N LYS A 245 4.61 43.07 -0.65
CA LYS A 245 5.57 43.34 -1.72
C LYS A 245 4.98 42.93 -3.07
N PRO A 246 4.32 43.85 -3.78
CA PRO A 246 3.75 43.60 -5.10
C PRO A 246 4.79 43.11 -6.11
N ASP A 247 4.37 42.23 -7.01
CA ASP A 247 5.22 41.73 -8.09
C ASP A 247 5.00 42.57 -9.36
N ILE A 248 6.02 43.35 -9.73
CA ILE A 248 5.98 44.24 -10.90
C ILE A 248 5.69 43.48 -12.22
N THR A 249 6.02 42.18 -12.30
CA THR A 249 5.84 41.42 -13.55
C THR A 249 4.39 41.10 -13.84
N THR A 250 3.49 41.22 -12.85
CA THR A 250 2.06 40.89 -12.97
C THR A 250 1.15 42.11 -12.92
N GLU A 251 1.70 43.32 -13.04
CA GLU A 251 0.93 44.57 -12.99
C GLU A 251 -0.08 44.64 -14.15
N GLY A 252 -1.29 45.14 -13.87
CA GLY A 252 -2.34 45.29 -14.88
C GLY A 252 -2.98 43.99 -15.37
N MET A 253 -2.80 42.87 -14.67
CA MET A 253 -3.29 41.56 -15.10
C MET A 253 -4.25 40.88 -14.11
N CYS A 254 -5.11 41.64 -13.41
CA CYS A 254 -5.95 41.11 -12.32
C CYS A 254 -6.89 39.94 -12.70
N LEU A 255 -7.22 39.76 -13.98
CA LEU A 255 -8.00 38.63 -14.49
C LEU A 255 -7.17 37.44 -15.00
N LEU A 256 -5.87 37.39 -14.73
CA LEU A 256 -4.96 36.32 -15.17
C LEU A 256 -5.37 34.97 -14.56
N SER A 257 -5.67 33.99 -15.42
CA SER A 257 -5.99 32.63 -14.99
C SER A 257 -4.83 31.66 -15.25
N LYS A 258 -4.72 30.62 -14.42
CA LYS A 258 -3.71 29.57 -14.63
C LYS A 258 -3.78 28.92 -16.01
N HIS A 259 -4.97 28.84 -16.60
CA HIS A 259 -5.20 28.17 -17.87
C HIS A 259 -4.59 28.91 -19.07
N GLU A 260 -4.43 30.23 -18.97
CA GLU A 260 -3.84 31.06 -20.02
C GLU A 260 -2.31 30.97 -20.06
N ILE A 261 -1.70 30.59 -18.94
CA ILE A 261 -0.23 30.49 -18.78
C ILE A 261 0.30 29.12 -19.30
N ILE A 262 -0.54 28.27 -19.90
CA ILE A 262 -0.23 26.84 -20.16
C ILE A 262 0.71 26.61 -21.36
N LYS A 263 1.07 27.60 -22.18
CA LYS A 263 2.11 27.40 -23.21
C LYS A 263 3.51 27.66 -22.64
N PRO A 264 4.36 26.62 -22.43
CA PRO A 264 5.72 26.82 -21.96
C PRO A 264 6.54 27.46 -23.07
N GLY A 265 7.05 28.67 -22.86
CA GLY A 265 8.20 29.18 -23.62
C GLY A 265 8.14 30.62 -24.12
N ARG A 266 6.97 31.27 -24.15
CA ARG A 266 6.85 32.72 -24.37
C ARG A 266 5.58 33.20 -23.69
N VAL A 267 5.71 33.92 -22.58
CA VAL A 267 4.55 34.65 -22.06
C VAL A 267 4.63 36.01 -22.72
N GLY A 268 4.01 36.14 -23.89
CA GLY A 268 3.69 37.46 -24.43
C GLY A 268 2.62 38.07 -23.53
N LEU A 269 3.00 38.57 -22.36
CA LEU A 269 2.13 39.24 -21.40
C LEU A 269 1.72 40.58 -22.01
N SER A 270 0.76 40.56 -22.94
CA SER A 270 0.10 41.77 -23.40
C SER A 270 -0.99 42.11 -22.40
N THR A 271 -0.95 43.32 -21.84
CA THR A 271 -2.00 43.87 -20.98
C THR A 271 -3.18 44.26 -21.85
N GLU A 272 -4.19 43.39 -21.96
CA GLU A 272 -5.42 43.68 -22.67
C GLU A 272 -6.63 43.64 -21.72
N PRO A 273 -7.56 44.61 -21.80
CA PRO A 273 -8.78 44.60 -21.01
C PRO A 273 -9.63 43.37 -21.31
N ARG A 274 -10.18 42.75 -20.25
CA ARG A 274 -11.01 41.55 -20.36
C ARG A 274 -12.36 41.75 -19.72
N MET A 275 -13.38 41.18 -20.37
CA MET A 275 -14.73 41.15 -19.83
C MET A 275 -14.82 40.14 -18.67
N ALA A 276 -15.25 40.60 -17.51
CA ALA A 276 -15.59 39.73 -16.39
C ALA A 276 -16.80 38.84 -16.75
N ARG A 277 -16.67 37.53 -16.48
CA ARG A 277 -17.71 36.53 -16.72
C ARG A 277 -18.01 35.79 -15.42
N LEU A 278 -19.15 36.09 -14.80
CA LEU A 278 -19.67 35.34 -13.67
C LEU A 278 -20.19 34.00 -14.18
N LYS A 279 -19.48 32.93 -13.84
CA LYS A 279 -19.84 31.55 -14.24
C LYS A 279 -19.75 30.60 -13.07
N TRP A 280 -20.72 29.69 -13.01
CA TRP A 280 -20.65 28.52 -12.15
C TRP A 280 -19.58 27.58 -12.69
N GLU A 281 -18.51 27.39 -11.93
CA GLU A 281 -17.41 26.53 -12.33
C GLU A 281 -17.39 25.24 -11.49
N PRO A 282 -17.25 24.05 -12.08
CA PRO A 282 -17.15 22.81 -11.33
C PRO A 282 -15.82 22.76 -10.57
N TYR A 283 -15.81 22.09 -9.42
CA TYR A 283 -14.61 21.86 -8.59
C TYR A 283 -13.49 21.17 -9.38
N VAL A 284 -13.81 20.41 -10.44
CA VAL A 284 -12.83 19.86 -11.40
C VAL A 284 -11.85 20.93 -11.90
N LYS A 285 -12.30 22.17 -12.16
CA LYS A 285 -11.43 23.26 -12.63
C LYS A 285 -10.40 23.74 -11.60
N GLY A 286 -10.55 23.34 -10.33
CA GLY A 286 -9.55 23.61 -9.29
C GLY A 286 -8.20 22.92 -9.53
N ALA A 287 -8.17 21.88 -10.38
CA ALA A 287 -6.95 21.22 -10.82
C ALA A 287 -6.92 21.08 -12.35
N SER A 288 -5.73 20.92 -12.93
CA SER A 288 -5.63 20.69 -14.37
C SER A 288 -6.24 19.35 -14.77
N ILE A 289 -6.82 19.27 -15.96
CA ILE A 289 -7.34 18.02 -16.53
C ILE A 289 -6.23 16.96 -16.58
N SER A 290 -4.99 17.35 -16.84
CA SER A 290 -3.83 16.44 -16.78
C SER A 290 -3.61 15.84 -15.38
N ARG A 291 -3.79 16.60 -14.30
CA ARG A 291 -3.67 16.08 -12.93
C ARG A 291 -4.81 15.12 -12.60
N TRP A 292 -6.03 15.43 -13.04
CA TRP A 292 -7.17 14.51 -12.93
C TRP A 292 -6.94 13.22 -13.70
N ALA A 293 -6.62 13.31 -14.99
CA ALA A 293 -6.38 12.15 -15.85
C ALA A 293 -5.23 11.28 -15.34
N PHE A 294 -4.13 11.88 -14.90
CA PHE A 294 -3.00 11.14 -14.33
C PHE A 294 -3.37 10.45 -13.01
N THR A 295 -4.02 11.15 -12.08
CA THR A 295 -4.37 10.61 -10.76
C THR A 295 -5.44 9.52 -10.86
N ILE A 296 -6.52 9.77 -11.61
CA ILE A 296 -7.57 8.77 -11.81
C ILE A 296 -7.04 7.62 -12.67
N GLY A 297 -6.22 7.91 -13.69
CA GLY A 297 -5.61 6.89 -14.54
C GLY A 297 -4.71 5.93 -13.78
N ILE A 298 -3.81 6.42 -12.91
CA ILE A 298 -2.92 5.56 -12.12
C ILE A 298 -3.71 4.74 -11.08
N CYS A 299 -4.74 5.32 -10.45
CA CYS A 299 -5.62 4.58 -9.53
C CYS A 299 -6.37 3.46 -10.26
N THR A 300 -7.00 3.76 -11.39
CA THR A 300 -7.74 2.77 -12.20
C THR A 300 -6.82 1.68 -12.72
N PHE A 301 -5.62 2.04 -13.20
CA PHE A 301 -4.63 1.05 -13.64
C PHE A 301 -4.22 0.11 -12.51
N ALA A 302 -3.94 0.64 -11.30
CA ALA A 302 -3.62 -0.19 -10.15
C ALA A 302 -4.76 -1.14 -9.78
N LEU A 303 -6.02 -0.68 -9.83
CA LEU A 303 -7.19 -1.53 -9.59
C LEU A 303 -7.35 -2.63 -10.65
N ILE A 304 -7.10 -2.33 -11.93
CA ILE A 304 -7.13 -3.32 -13.01
C ILE A 304 -6.05 -4.38 -12.80
N VAL A 305 -4.84 -3.98 -12.42
CA VAL A 305 -3.75 -4.92 -12.09
C VAL A 305 -4.16 -5.81 -10.91
N CYS A 306 -4.68 -5.24 -9.83
CA CYS A 306 -5.17 -6.01 -8.68
C CYS A 306 -6.29 -6.99 -9.07
N ALA A 307 -7.28 -6.56 -9.86
CA ALA A 307 -8.36 -7.42 -10.33
C ALA A 307 -7.87 -8.54 -11.24
N SER A 308 -6.88 -8.24 -12.10
CA SER A 308 -6.26 -9.23 -12.99
C SER A 308 -5.48 -10.28 -12.20
N LEU A 309 -4.66 -9.84 -11.23
CA LEU A 309 -3.93 -10.73 -10.33
C LEU A 309 -4.86 -11.56 -9.46
N LEU A 310 -5.96 -10.98 -8.97
CA LEU A 310 -7.00 -11.71 -8.26
C LEU A 310 -7.63 -12.78 -9.14
N GLY A 311 -7.96 -12.45 -10.40
CA GLY A 311 -8.51 -13.41 -11.36
C GLY A 311 -7.55 -14.56 -11.67
N LEU A 312 -6.25 -14.28 -11.80
CA LEU A 312 -5.21 -15.31 -11.94
C LEU A 312 -5.11 -16.17 -10.68
N GLY A 313 -5.09 -15.55 -9.50
CA GLY A 313 -5.07 -16.25 -8.22
C GLY A 313 -6.27 -17.16 -8.05
N ILE A 314 -7.49 -16.70 -8.36
CA ILE A 314 -8.71 -17.51 -8.26
C ILE A 314 -8.67 -18.70 -9.24
N LYS A 315 -8.16 -18.51 -10.46
CA LYS A 315 -8.02 -19.63 -11.43
C LYS A 315 -7.03 -20.70 -10.98
N GLN A 316 -6.07 -20.35 -10.13
CA GLN A 316 -5.09 -21.28 -9.57
C GLN A 316 -5.54 -21.91 -8.24
N LEU A 317 -6.63 -21.43 -7.62
CA LEU A 317 -7.17 -22.03 -6.41
C LEU A 317 -7.76 -23.41 -6.72
N HIS A 318 -7.29 -24.43 -6.00
CA HIS A 318 -7.93 -25.74 -5.98
C HIS A 318 -9.06 -25.75 -4.94
N GLY A 319 -10.31 -25.80 -5.40
CA GLY A 319 -11.50 -25.81 -4.55
C GLY A 319 -12.73 -25.21 -5.23
N PRO A 320 -13.89 -25.17 -4.55
CA PRO A 320 -15.08 -24.54 -5.10
C PRO A 320 -14.87 -23.02 -5.24
N HIS A 321 -15.15 -22.48 -6.43
CA HIS A 321 -15.04 -21.02 -6.70
C HIS A 321 -16.22 -20.21 -6.11
N THR A 322 -16.84 -20.72 -5.04
CA THR A 322 -17.98 -20.08 -4.39
C THR A 322 -17.49 -18.92 -3.51
N PRO A 323 -18.27 -17.83 -3.40
CA PRO A 323 -17.93 -16.72 -2.50
C PRO A 323 -17.72 -17.19 -1.06
N SER A 324 -18.53 -18.14 -0.57
CA SER A 324 -18.42 -18.71 0.78
C SER A 324 -17.05 -19.34 1.04
N PHE A 325 -16.48 -20.06 0.08
CA PHE A 325 -15.13 -20.62 0.18
C PHE A 325 -14.05 -19.54 0.21
N ILE A 326 -14.20 -18.48 -0.60
CA ILE A 326 -13.27 -17.34 -0.56
C ILE A 326 -13.30 -16.64 0.80
N PHE A 327 -14.47 -16.56 1.44
CA PHE A 327 -14.60 -16.03 2.79
C PHE A 327 -14.00 -16.96 3.85
N SER A 328 -14.12 -18.29 3.70
CA SER A 328 -13.57 -19.25 4.66
C SER A 328 -12.04 -19.30 4.67
N LEU A 329 -11.38 -18.94 3.56
CA LEU A 329 -9.91 -18.77 3.52
C LEU A 329 -9.40 -17.74 4.53
N GLY A 330 -10.24 -16.77 4.91
CA GLY A 330 -9.93 -15.75 5.91
C GLY A 330 -9.09 -14.58 5.40
N LEU A 331 -9.09 -13.49 6.17
CA LEU A 331 -8.33 -12.27 5.87
C LEU A 331 -6.90 -12.41 6.38
N GLY A 332 -5.92 -12.35 5.48
CA GLY A 332 -4.49 -12.48 5.82
C GLY A 332 -4.08 -13.84 6.41
N ALA A 333 -4.95 -14.85 6.27
CA ALA A 333 -4.71 -16.18 6.80
C ALA A 333 -3.83 -17.00 5.86
N ILE A 334 -2.85 -17.69 6.43
CA ILE A 334 -1.99 -18.61 5.69
C ILE A 334 -2.80 -19.88 5.39
N SER A 335 -2.84 -20.28 4.12
CA SER A 335 -3.42 -21.53 3.62
C SER A 335 -2.51 -22.10 2.53
N PRO A 336 -2.26 -23.41 2.46
CA PRO A 336 -1.48 -24.02 1.38
C PRO A 336 -2.03 -23.69 -0.02
N SER A 337 -3.36 -23.57 -0.15
CA SER A 337 -4.02 -23.23 -1.42
C SER A 337 -3.74 -21.80 -1.90
N THR A 338 -3.30 -20.90 -1.01
CA THR A 338 -3.04 -19.49 -1.34
C THR A 338 -1.55 -19.13 -1.29
N LEU A 339 -0.67 -20.14 -1.25
CA LEU A 339 0.77 -19.95 -1.41
C LEU A 339 1.12 -19.82 -2.89
N ILE A 340 1.97 -18.84 -3.22
CA ILE A 340 2.48 -18.69 -4.58
C ILE A 340 3.56 -19.76 -4.80
N THR A 341 3.34 -20.62 -5.80
CA THR A 341 4.25 -21.70 -6.19
C THR A 341 4.63 -21.60 -7.67
N GLY A 342 5.85 -22.02 -8.02
CA GLY A 342 6.27 -22.14 -9.43
C GLY A 342 6.67 -20.83 -10.12
N TRP A 343 6.93 -19.76 -9.37
CA TRP A 343 7.55 -18.53 -9.88
C TRP A 343 9.07 -18.57 -9.83
N ASP A 344 9.71 -17.73 -10.64
CA ASP A 344 11.17 -17.71 -10.85
C ASP A 344 11.96 -17.01 -9.72
N ILE A 345 11.31 -16.78 -8.58
CA ILE A 345 11.94 -16.16 -7.41
C ILE A 345 12.55 -17.28 -6.55
N PRO A 346 13.85 -17.21 -6.20
CA PRO A 346 14.47 -18.19 -5.32
C PRO A 346 13.67 -18.33 -4.03
N SER A 347 13.42 -19.58 -3.61
CA SER A 347 12.68 -19.88 -2.38
C SER A 347 13.57 -20.30 -1.22
N ALA A 348 14.86 -20.50 -1.49
CA ALA A 348 15.87 -20.95 -0.54
C ALA A 348 16.92 -19.87 -0.24
N ALA A 349 17.52 -19.95 0.94
CA ALA A 349 18.61 -19.09 1.43
C ALA A 349 18.25 -17.58 1.53
N VAL A 350 19.24 -16.77 1.91
CA VAL A 350 19.12 -15.31 2.11
C VAL A 350 18.60 -14.59 0.85
N ALA A 351 19.00 -15.06 -0.33
CA ALA A 351 18.54 -14.50 -1.61
C ALA A 351 17.02 -14.66 -1.79
N GLY A 352 16.46 -15.82 -1.43
CA GLY A 352 15.03 -16.06 -1.50
C GLY A 352 14.24 -15.24 -0.47
N LEU A 353 14.79 -15.07 0.73
CA LEU A 353 14.20 -14.19 1.74
C LEU A 353 14.09 -12.75 1.23
N ILE A 354 15.19 -12.18 0.70
CA ILE A 354 15.20 -10.80 0.19
C ILE A 354 14.24 -10.64 -0.99
N GLY A 355 14.25 -11.57 -1.95
CA GLY A 355 13.39 -11.51 -3.13
C GLY A 355 11.89 -11.52 -2.79
N ASN A 356 11.48 -12.44 -1.90
CA ASN A 356 10.09 -12.54 -1.47
C ASN A 356 9.65 -11.31 -0.64
N ILE A 357 10.53 -10.78 0.21
CA ILE A 357 10.26 -9.54 0.96
C ILE A 357 10.01 -8.36 0.02
N MET A 358 10.84 -8.21 -1.02
CA MET A 358 10.68 -7.13 -1.99
C MET A 358 9.32 -7.22 -2.70
N VAL A 359 8.89 -8.42 -3.08
CA VAL A 359 7.62 -8.61 -3.77
C VAL A 359 6.43 -8.38 -2.83
N ALA A 360 6.44 -9.01 -1.65
CA ALA A 360 5.38 -8.84 -0.63
C ALA A 360 5.19 -7.38 -0.21
N ASN A 361 6.27 -6.58 -0.24
CA ASN A 361 6.24 -5.18 0.15
C ASN A 361 6.22 -4.19 -1.03
N SER A 362 6.22 -4.66 -2.28
CA SER A 362 6.18 -3.77 -3.45
C SER A 362 4.87 -2.99 -3.61
N PRO A 363 3.68 -3.51 -3.24
CA PRO A 363 2.43 -2.74 -3.33
C PRO A 363 2.39 -1.48 -2.45
N GLN A 364 3.07 -1.48 -1.31
CA GLN A 364 3.07 -0.44 -0.28
C GLN A 364 3.67 0.88 -0.80
N PRO A 365 4.90 0.93 -1.36
CA PRO A 365 5.44 2.15 -1.94
C PRO A 365 4.67 2.61 -3.19
N ILE A 366 4.13 1.68 -3.99
CA ILE A 366 3.25 2.02 -5.12
C ILE A 366 2.00 2.76 -4.60
N PHE A 367 1.35 2.22 -3.58
CA PHE A 367 0.19 2.87 -2.96
C PHE A 367 0.56 4.21 -2.30
N SER A 368 1.71 4.33 -1.64
CA SER A 368 2.17 5.61 -1.10
C SER A 368 2.36 6.68 -2.18
N PHE A 369 2.82 6.30 -3.37
CA PHE A 369 2.91 7.22 -4.52
C PHE A 369 1.53 7.62 -5.04
N ILE A 370 0.59 6.67 -5.15
CA ILE A 370 -0.81 6.95 -5.53
C ILE A 370 -1.47 7.87 -4.49
N TYR A 371 -1.29 7.61 -3.20
CA TYR A 371 -1.78 8.47 -2.14
C TYR A 371 -1.23 9.89 -2.25
N PHE A 372 0.06 10.04 -2.58
CA PHE A 372 0.68 11.35 -2.79
C PHE A 372 0.01 12.14 -3.93
N THR A 373 -0.31 11.48 -5.05
CA THR A 373 -1.01 12.14 -6.17
C THR A 373 -2.46 12.48 -5.81
N CYS A 374 -3.17 11.58 -5.13
CA CYS A 374 -4.52 11.83 -4.61
C CYS A 374 -4.55 13.01 -3.63
N ASN A 375 -3.62 13.06 -2.67
CA ASN A 375 -3.51 14.15 -1.72
C ASN A 375 -3.22 15.48 -2.44
N GLY A 376 -2.32 15.48 -3.43
CA GLY A 376 -2.04 16.66 -4.25
C GLY A 376 -3.25 17.14 -5.06
N LEU A 377 -4.04 16.22 -5.61
CA LEU A 377 -5.28 16.54 -6.33
C LEU A 377 -6.31 17.17 -5.39
N MET A 378 -6.61 16.53 -4.26
CA MET A 378 -7.57 17.05 -3.28
C MET A 378 -7.13 18.38 -2.68
N THR A 379 -5.83 18.56 -2.45
CA THR A 379 -5.25 19.83 -2.00
C THR A 379 -5.47 20.92 -3.05
N SER A 380 -5.25 20.64 -4.33
CA SER A 380 -5.48 21.60 -5.43
C SER A 380 -6.95 22.02 -5.52
N VAL A 381 -7.88 21.06 -5.37
CA VAL A 381 -9.32 21.31 -5.41
C VAL A 381 -9.77 22.13 -4.20
N ALA A 382 -9.33 21.77 -2.99
CA ALA A 382 -9.66 22.52 -1.77
C ALA A 382 -9.07 23.94 -1.78
N MET A 383 -7.86 24.09 -2.32
CA MET A 383 -7.21 25.37 -2.55
C MET A 383 -8.03 26.27 -3.47
N ALA A 384 -8.51 25.75 -4.59
CA ALA A 384 -9.34 26.52 -5.52
C ALA A 384 -10.67 26.95 -4.87
N ALA A 385 -11.29 26.08 -4.07
CA ALA A 385 -12.49 26.42 -3.31
C ALA A 385 -12.21 27.54 -2.28
N GLU A 386 -11.06 27.48 -1.59
CA GLU A 386 -10.63 28.54 -0.68
C GLU A 386 -10.40 29.86 -1.42
N TRP A 387 -9.73 29.83 -2.58
CA TRP A 387 -9.51 31.00 -3.44
C TRP A 387 -10.82 31.68 -3.84
N VAL A 388 -11.74 30.92 -4.44
CA VAL A 388 -13.04 31.45 -4.90
C VAL A 388 -13.85 32.05 -3.75
N SER A 389 -13.77 31.46 -2.56
CA SER A 389 -14.51 31.95 -1.41
C SER A 389 -14.03 33.32 -0.87
N TYR A 390 -12.92 33.88 -1.36
CA TYR A 390 -12.54 35.28 -1.09
C TYR A 390 -13.25 36.28 -2.01
N SER A 391 -13.96 35.83 -3.05
CA SER A 391 -14.79 36.73 -3.86
C SER A 391 -16.19 36.92 -3.28
N THR A 392 -16.64 36.00 -2.42
CA THR A 392 -17.97 36.02 -1.79
C THR A 392 -17.94 36.52 -0.35
N ASP A 393 -16.91 36.12 0.41
CA ASP A 393 -16.85 36.36 1.84
C ASP A 393 -15.56 37.10 2.21
N ARG A 394 -15.73 38.21 2.95
CA ARG A 394 -14.61 38.93 3.58
C ARG A 394 -14.08 38.14 4.77
N LYS A 395 -12.79 37.78 4.74
CA LYS A 395 -12.17 36.97 5.80
C LYS A 395 -10.66 37.09 5.84
N GLY A 396 -10.08 36.84 7.01
CA GLY A 396 -8.64 36.84 7.17
C GLY A 396 -7.94 35.69 6.45
N LEU A 397 -6.73 35.98 5.94
CA LEU A 397 -5.90 35.04 5.21
C LEU A 397 -5.46 33.86 6.08
N ARG A 398 -5.48 32.66 5.50
CA ARG A 398 -4.96 31.46 6.16
C ARG A 398 -3.46 31.32 5.89
N VAL A 399 -2.65 31.61 6.88
CA VAL A 399 -1.18 31.59 6.81
C VAL A 399 -0.59 30.39 7.54
N SER A 400 0.60 29.95 7.13
CA SER A 400 1.37 28.90 7.79
C SER A 400 2.24 29.42 8.95
N SER A 401 2.57 30.71 8.94
CA SER A 401 3.33 31.40 9.98
C SER A 401 2.44 31.83 11.15
N LYS A 402 3.05 32.47 12.16
CA LYS A 402 2.31 33.06 13.29
C LYS A 402 1.35 34.13 12.74
N GLY A 403 0.05 33.89 12.87
CA GLY A 403 -0.98 34.80 12.36
C GLY A 403 -0.91 36.15 13.05
N GLN A 404 -1.07 37.22 12.27
CA GLN A 404 -1.13 38.60 12.73
C GLN A 404 -2.52 39.19 12.43
N GLY A 405 -3.06 39.99 13.34
CA GLY A 405 -4.38 40.61 13.18
C GLY A 405 -5.50 39.57 13.00
N ALA A 406 -6.26 39.70 11.91
CA ALA A 406 -7.35 38.79 11.54
C ALA A 406 -6.89 37.52 10.81
N GLN A 407 -5.60 37.37 10.51
CA GLN A 407 -5.05 36.17 9.86
C GLN A 407 -5.31 34.92 10.71
N ARG A 408 -5.67 33.84 10.02
CA ARG A 408 -5.95 32.56 10.65
C ARG A 408 -4.70 31.69 10.54
N SER A 409 -3.91 31.60 11.61
CA SER A 409 -2.89 30.55 11.67
C SER A 409 -3.58 29.21 11.85
N ARG A 410 -3.54 28.34 10.84
CA ARG A 410 -3.89 26.93 11.00
C ARG A 410 -2.70 26.08 10.62
N TYR A 411 -2.39 25.15 11.53
CA TYR A 411 -1.30 24.17 11.49
C TYR A 411 -1.01 23.63 10.08
N PHE A 412 0.30 23.56 9.77
CA PHE A 412 1.10 22.85 8.74
C PHE A 412 0.45 22.11 7.55
N LEU A 413 -0.79 21.61 7.67
CA LEU A 413 -1.51 20.87 6.65
C LEU A 413 -2.39 21.81 5.81
N GLN A 414 -2.12 21.83 4.52
CA GLN A 414 -2.87 22.67 3.58
C GLN A 414 -4.34 22.26 3.39
N LEU A 415 -4.62 20.97 3.53
CA LEU A 415 -5.94 20.38 3.33
C LEU A 415 -6.75 20.46 4.64
N PRO A 416 -7.97 21.04 4.63
CA PRO A 416 -8.82 21.08 5.82
C PRO A 416 -9.08 19.69 6.43
N TYR A 417 -9.17 19.60 7.76
CA TYR A 417 -9.37 18.33 8.49
C TYR A 417 -10.56 17.50 8.01
N ARG A 418 -11.63 18.14 7.53
CA ARG A 418 -12.80 17.48 6.93
C ARG A 418 -12.46 16.59 5.73
N TYR A 419 -11.36 16.86 5.02
CA TYR A 419 -10.88 16.05 3.90
C TYR A 419 -9.62 15.26 4.27
N SER A 420 -8.71 15.84 5.06
CA SER A 420 -7.46 15.17 5.40
C SER A 420 -7.63 14.01 6.36
N LEU A 421 -8.54 14.10 7.35
CA LEU A 421 -8.78 12.99 8.29
C LEU A 421 -9.41 11.77 7.59
N PRO A 422 -10.51 11.90 6.82
CA PRO A 422 -11.04 10.74 6.09
C PRO A 422 -10.03 10.14 5.11
N LEU A 423 -9.27 10.99 4.40
CA LEU A 423 -8.25 10.53 3.46
C LEU A 423 -7.10 9.78 4.16
N MET A 424 -6.70 10.23 5.36
CA MET A 424 -5.67 9.56 6.16
C MET A 424 -6.17 8.24 6.76
N VAL A 425 -7.40 8.20 7.25
CA VAL A 425 -8.04 6.96 7.74
C VAL A 425 -8.18 5.94 6.61
N ALA A 426 -8.69 6.35 5.45
CA ALA A 426 -8.82 5.49 4.29
C ALA A 426 -7.46 4.99 3.78
N SER A 427 -6.44 5.86 3.80
CA SER A 427 -5.07 5.47 3.46
C SER A 427 -4.48 4.46 4.45
N GLY A 428 -4.67 4.65 5.76
CA GLY A 428 -4.25 3.70 6.78
C GLY A 428 -4.93 2.34 6.61
N LEU A 429 -6.25 2.35 6.37
CA LEU A 429 -7.03 1.14 6.11
C LEU A 429 -6.54 0.41 4.86
N LEU A 430 -6.29 1.12 3.75
CA LEU A 430 -5.76 0.52 2.53
C LEU A 430 -4.34 -0.02 2.71
N HIS A 431 -3.47 0.70 3.40
CA HIS A 431 -2.13 0.19 3.72
C HIS A 431 -2.20 -1.12 4.51
N TRP A 432 -3.12 -1.20 5.49
CA TRP A 432 -3.36 -2.42 6.25
C TRP A 432 -3.93 -3.54 5.36
N LEU A 433 -4.99 -3.29 4.59
CA LEU A 433 -5.58 -4.29 3.69
C LEU A 433 -4.56 -4.81 2.65
N ILE A 434 -3.72 -3.93 2.11
CA ILE A 434 -2.63 -4.29 1.20
C ILE A 434 -1.64 -5.24 1.89
N SER A 435 -1.28 -4.98 3.15
CA SER A 435 -0.40 -5.89 3.92
C SER A 435 -1.00 -7.28 4.16
N GLN A 436 -2.33 -7.38 4.15
CA GLN A 436 -3.05 -8.65 4.28
C GLN A 436 -3.34 -9.29 2.91
N SER A 437 -3.16 -8.54 1.82
CA SER A 437 -3.43 -8.99 0.45
C SER A 437 -2.29 -9.83 -0.11
N LEU A 438 -1.05 -9.44 0.18
CA LEU A 438 0.17 -10.13 -0.21
C LEU A 438 1.15 -10.04 0.96
N PHE A 439 1.58 -11.18 1.50
CA PHE A 439 2.41 -11.26 2.69
C PHE A 439 3.48 -12.35 2.55
N LEU A 440 4.58 -12.17 3.27
CA LEU A 440 5.65 -13.15 3.33
C LEU A 440 5.22 -14.38 4.14
N VAL A 441 5.52 -15.58 3.64
CA VAL A 441 5.33 -16.84 4.35
C VAL A 441 6.67 -17.59 4.41
N SER A 442 7.07 -17.96 5.62
CA SER A 442 8.21 -18.84 5.87
C SER A 442 7.69 -20.15 6.45
N VAL A 443 8.05 -21.28 5.84
CA VAL A 443 7.78 -22.63 6.35
C VAL A 443 9.12 -23.27 6.70
N GLU A 444 9.29 -23.58 7.98
CA GLU A 444 10.45 -24.29 8.50
C GLU A 444 10.16 -25.78 8.56
N HIS A 445 11.00 -26.59 7.93
CA HIS A 445 10.80 -28.03 7.95
C HIS A 445 11.61 -28.66 9.08
N TYR A 446 10.95 -29.53 9.84
CA TYR A 446 11.59 -30.36 10.85
C TYR A 446 11.39 -31.82 10.49
N GLY A 447 12.38 -32.66 10.72
CA GLY A 447 12.25 -34.08 10.46
C GLY A 447 13.34 -34.88 11.15
N ILE A 448 13.41 -36.14 10.76
CA ILE A 448 14.42 -37.09 11.22
C ILE A 448 15.38 -37.30 10.05
N GLU A 449 16.68 -37.15 10.30
CA GLU A 449 17.69 -37.49 9.31
C GLU A 449 17.86 -39.01 9.28
N LEU A 450 17.29 -39.65 8.25
CA LEU A 450 17.56 -41.04 7.97
C LEU A 450 18.95 -41.13 7.35
N GLY A 451 19.91 -41.65 8.13
CA GLY A 451 21.29 -41.83 7.68
C GLY A 451 21.37 -42.57 6.35
N THR A 452 22.28 -42.14 5.47
CA THR A 452 22.58 -42.84 4.24
C THR A 452 23.12 -44.24 4.56
N MET A 453 22.62 -45.26 3.86
CA MET A 453 23.08 -46.65 3.99
C MET A 453 24.56 -46.75 3.59
N SER A 454 25.45 -46.53 4.55
CA SER A 454 26.88 -46.80 4.44
C SER A 454 27.34 -47.49 5.73
N GLY A 455 27.39 -48.83 5.67
CA GLY A 455 27.80 -49.68 6.79
C GLY A 455 26.64 -50.26 7.63
N SER A 456 26.86 -51.43 8.22
CA SER A 456 25.87 -52.28 8.91
C SER A 456 25.33 -51.75 10.24
N SER A 457 25.29 -50.44 10.46
CA SER A 457 24.78 -49.81 11.67
C SER A 457 24.26 -48.41 11.39
N SER A 458 23.04 -48.32 10.85
CA SER A 458 22.32 -47.06 10.73
C SER A 458 21.83 -46.62 12.11
N ARG A 459 22.48 -45.62 12.70
CA ARG A 459 21.95 -44.92 13.89
C ARG A 459 20.92 -43.91 13.42
N VAL A 460 19.66 -44.08 13.82
CA VAL A 460 18.63 -43.05 13.67
C VAL A 460 18.91 -41.99 14.72
N ASN A 461 19.27 -40.77 14.31
CA ASN A 461 19.34 -39.65 15.25
C ASN A 461 17.91 -39.23 15.59
N GLU A 462 17.45 -39.58 16.79
CA GLU A 462 16.07 -39.36 17.27
C GLU A 462 15.74 -37.89 17.58
N GLY A 463 16.66 -36.96 17.35
CA GLY A 463 16.41 -35.54 17.56
C GLY A 463 15.46 -34.98 16.51
N ARG A 464 14.51 -34.13 16.92
CA ARG A 464 13.82 -33.22 16.00
C ARG A 464 14.88 -32.27 15.41
N ILE A 465 15.27 -32.50 14.17
CA ILE A 465 16.30 -31.70 13.50
C ILE A 465 15.62 -30.70 12.56
N HIS A 466 16.14 -29.48 12.56
CA HIS A 466 15.75 -28.48 11.58
C HIS A 466 16.41 -28.80 10.23
N LEU A 467 15.60 -28.88 9.17
CA LEU A 467 16.03 -29.26 7.84
C LEU A 467 16.19 -28.02 6.96
N GLU A 468 17.26 -27.24 7.18
CA GLU A 468 17.51 -25.97 6.49
C GLU A 468 17.41 -26.04 4.95
N ARG A 469 17.78 -27.18 4.34
CA ARG A 469 17.67 -27.40 2.89
C ARG A 469 16.22 -27.53 2.39
N SER A 470 15.29 -27.85 3.28
CA SER A 470 13.87 -28.03 2.98
C SER A 470 13.04 -26.80 3.33
N ASP A 471 13.60 -25.83 4.05
CA ASP A 471 12.91 -24.59 4.38
C ASP A 471 12.44 -23.86 3.13
N LEU A 472 11.25 -23.28 3.24
CA LEU A 472 10.60 -22.63 2.14
C LEU A 472 10.22 -21.20 2.51
N VAL A 473 10.74 -20.24 1.76
CA VAL A 473 10.29 -18.85 1.80
C VAL A 473 9.55 -18.52 0.51
N THR A 474 8.29 -18.11 0.64
CA THR A 474 7.44 -17.69 -0.48
C THR A 474 6.51 -16.55 -0.04
N CYS A 475 5.61 -16.11 -0.92
CA CYS A 475 4.53 -15.20 -0.58
C CYS A 475 3.18 -15.93 -0.57
N GLY A 476 2.34 -15.55 0.39
CA GLY A 476 0.92 -15.90 0.39
C GLY A 476 0.08 -14.71 -0.07
N TYR A 477 -1.07 -14.98 -0.68
CA TYR A 477 -2.05 -13.96 -1.01
C TYR A 477 -3.40 -14.24 -0.35
N SER A 478 -4.19 -13.19 -0.10
CA SER A 478 -5.56 -13.33 0.41
C SER A 478 -6.56 -12.75 -0.61
N PRO A 479 -7.34 -13.61 -1.30
CA PRO A 479 -8.35 -13.15 -2.26
C PRO A 479 -9.37 -12.18 -1.62
N LEU A 480 -9.72 -12.41 -0.35
CA LEU A 480 -10.63 -11.55 0.41
C LEU A 480 -10.02 -10.16 0.64
N ALA A 481 -8.77 -10.08 1.10
CA ALA A 481 -8.11 -8.79 1.32
C ALA A 481 -7.88 -8.01 0.02
N ILE A 482 -7.55 -8.70 -1.09
CA ILE A 482 -7.42 -8.06 -2.41
C ILE A 482 -8.78 -7.51 -2.85
N SER A 483 -9.86 -8.27 -2.68
CA SER A 483 -11.23 -7.83 -3.01
C SER A 483 -11.64 -6.59 -2.23
N LEU A 484 -11.41 -6.58 -0.90
CA LEU A 484 -11.68 -5.43 -0.04
C LEU A 484 -10.83 -4.21 -0.43
N SER A 485 -9.56 -4.42 -0.82
CA SER A 485 -8.68 -3.35 -1.31
C SER A 485 -9.19 -2.73 -2.61
N ILE A 486 -9.72 -3.55 -3.53
CA ILE A 486 -10.33 -3.08 -4.79
C ILE A 486 -11.57 -2.23 -4.50
N ILE A 487 -12.45 -2.69 -3.60
CA ILE A 487 -13.66 -1.97 -3.21
C ILE A 487 -13.31 -0.63 -2.56
N ALA A 488 -12.39 -0.63 -1.59
CA ALA A 488 -11.95 0.59 -0.91
C ALA A 488 -11.28 1.59 -1.87
N GLY A 489 -10.44 1.10 -2.81
CA GLY A 489 -9.82 1.94 -3.83
C GLY A 489 -10.83 2.50 -4.84
N GLY A 490 -11.81 1.69 -5.27
CA GLY A 490 -12.91 2.13 -6.13
C GLY A 490 -13.78 3.21 -5.48
N LEU A 491 -14.05 3.06 -4.17
CA LEU A 491 -14.77 4.07 -3.39
C LEU A 491 -14.01 5.40 -3.33
N LEU A 492 -12.68 5.38 -3.21
CA LEU A 492 -11.87 6.60 -3.24
C LEU A 492 -11.95 7.32 -4.60
N ILE A 493 -11.92 6.58 -5.71
CA ILE A 493 -12.12 7.16 -7.05
C ILE A 493 -13.50 7.79 -7.15
N PHE A 494 -14.55 7.07 -6.71
CA PHE A 494 -15.91 7.57 -6.73
C PHE A 494 -16.05 8.87 -5.92
N VAL A 495 -15.53 8.91 -4.69
CA VAL A 495 -15.55 10.10 -3.84
C VAL A 495 -14.79 11.27 -4.49
N ALA A 496 -13.63 11.01 -5.11
CA ALA A 496 -12.87 12.06 -5.80
C ALA A 496 -13.67 12.65 -6.98
N LEU A 497 -14.29 11.81 -7.81
CA LEU A 497 -15.15 12.24 -8.92
C LEU A 497 -16.40 13.01 -8.43
N TYR A 498 -17.00 12.55 -7.33
CA TYR A 498 -18.13 13.21 -6.69
C TYR A 498 -17.76 14.60 -6.15
N VAL A 499 -16.60 14.74 -5.49
CA VAL A 499 -16.11 16.06 -5.05
C VAL A 499 -15.83 16.95 -6.25
N GLY A 500 -15.23 16.41 -7.32
CA GLY A 500 -14.98 17.13 -8.56
C GLY A 500 -16.26 17.65 -9.23
N SER A 501 -17.34 16.87 -9.22
CA SER A 501 -18.60 17.23 -9.88
C SER A 501 -19.42 18.29 -9.12
N ARG A 502 -19.09 18.59 -7.86
CA ARG A 502 -19.67 19.73 -7.14
C ARG A 502 -19.35 21.04 -7.86
N ARG A 503 -20.20 22.05 -7.69
CA ARG A 503 -20.03 23.38 -8.29
C ARG A 503 -19.56 24.40 -7.26
N MET A 504 -18.61 25.25 -7.64
CA MET A 504 -18.22 26.44 -6.90
C MET A 504 -19.23 27.57 -7.18
N PRO A 505 -19.38 28.55 -6.27
CA PRO A 505 -20.22 29.73 -6.51
C PRO A 505 -19.86 30.44 -7.82
N ALA A 506 -20.85 31.04 -8.48
CA ALA A 506 -20.59 31.87 -9.66
C ALA A 506 -19.87 33.16 -9.25
N THR A 507 -18.64 33.33 -9.72
CA THR A 507 -17.78 34.46 -9.34
C THR A 507 -17.04 34.98 -10.56
N GLY A 508 -16.70 36.27 -10.56
CA GLY A 508 -15.87 36.89 -11.60
C GLY A 508 -14.36 36.66 -11.38
N MET A 509 -13.99 36.00 -10.27
CA MET A 509 -12.60 35.77 -9.88
C MET A 509 -12.02 34.60 -10.67
N PRO A 510 -10.93 34.81 -11.43
CA PRO A 510 -10.27 33.72 -12.15
C PRO A 510 -9.68 32.72 -11.14
N VAL A 511 -9.76 31.42 -11.46
CA VAL A 511 -9.14 30.38 -10.64
C VAL A 511 -7.62 30.41 -10.85
N ALA A 512 -6.90 31.03 -9.92
CA ALA A 512 -5.43 31.05 -9.92
C ALA A 512 -4.83 29.65 -9.64
N GLY A 513 -5.55 28.82 -8.89
CA GLY A 513 -5.07 27.52 -8.42
C GLY A 513 -3.76 27.66 -7.67
N SER A 514 -2.76 26.87 -8.05
CA SER A 514 -1.41 26.91 -7.46
C SER A 514 -0.43 27.86 -8.16
N CYS A 515 -0.85 28.62 -9.18
CA CYS A 515 0.08 29.41 -9.99
C CYS A 515 0.52 30.70 -9.29
N SER A 516 1.82 30.86 -9.04
CA SER A 516 2.36 32.05 -8.38
C SER A 516 2.06 33.36 -9.14
N LEU A 517 2.12 33.37 -10.48
CA LEU A 517 1.81 34.56 -11.30
C LEU A 517 0.35 34.99 -11.16
N ALA A 518 -0.58 34.04 -11.27
CA ALA A 518 -2.01 34.35 -11.16
C ALA A 518 -2.40 34.83 -9.74
N ILE A 519 -1.73 34.33 -8.71
CA ILE A 519 -1.92 34.82 -7.33
C ILE A 519 -1.38 36.25 -7.20
N ALA A 520 -0.17 36.52 -7.71
CA ALA A 520 0.46 37.83 -7.65
C ALA A 520 -0.34 38.91 -8.39
N ALA A 521 -0.86 38.57 -9.57
CA ALA A 521 -1.69 39.44 -10.40
C ALA A 521 -2.95 39.96 -9.67
N ALA A 522 -3.51 39.17 -8.76
CA ALA A 522 -4.70 39.53 -8.00
C ALA A 522 -4.41 40.41 -6.75
N CYS A 523 -3.15 40.72 -6.47
CA CYS A 523 -2.72 41.44 -5.24
C CYS A 523 -2.31 42.90 -5.50
N HIS A 524 -2.48 43.42 -6.72
CA HIS A 524 -2.10 44.78 -7.09
C HIS A 524 -3.15 45.80 -6.64
N MET A 525 -2.91 46.50 -5.54
CA MET A 525 -3.90 47.45 -4.96
C MET A 525 -3.87 48.85 -5.58
N ALA A 526 -3.28 49.03 -6.78
CA ALA A 526 -2.97 50.35 -7.33
C ALA A 526 -4.19 51.30 -7.34
N ARG A 527 -4.18 52.28 -6.44
CA ARG A 527 -5.13 53.40 -6.39
C ARG A 527 -4.49 54.55 -7.16
N ARG A 528 -4.94 54.81 -8.38
CA ARG A 528 -4.53 56.02 -9.12
C ARG A 528 -5.15 57.24 -8.44
N ASP A 529 -4.31 58.16 -7.98
CA ASP A 529 -4.72 59.50 -7.56
C ASP A 529 -5.24 60.32 -8.76
N ALA A 530 -5.96 61.41 -8.48
CA ALA A 530 -6.59 62.26 -9.50
C ALA A 530 -5.61 62.87 -10.52
N THR A 531 -4.30 62.83 -10.23
CA THR A 531 -3.18 63.26 -11.09
C THR A 531 -2.65 62.16 -12.02
N GLY A 532 -3.11 60.91 -11.87
CA GLY A 532 -2.67 59.78 -12.69
C GLY A 532 -1.38 59.10 -12.22
N ASP A 533 -0.76 59.58 -11.14
CA ASP A 533 0.36 58.88 -10.49
C ASP A 533 -0.12 57.61 -9.78
N VAL A 534 0.78 56.65 -9.63
CA VAL A 534 0.55 55.40 -8.90
C VAL A 534 1.34 55.52 -7.59
N LYS A 535 0.67 55.93 -6.51
CA LYS A 535 1.25 55.74 -5.16
C LYS A 535 0.92 54.34 -4.66
N GLY A 536 1.88 53.43 -4.81
CA GLY A 536 1.93 52.23 -3.99
C GLY A 536 2.26 52.66 -2.57
N ASP A 537 1.26 52.69 -1.70
CA ASP A 537 1.48 52.92 -0.28
C ASP A 537 1.87 51.56 0.34
N ASP A 538 3.18 51.32 0.49
CA ASP A 538 3.72 50.07 1.05
C ASP A 538 3.13 49.77 2.45
N ASP A 539 2.73 50.83 3.17
CA ASP A 539 2.05 50.75 4.46
C ASP A 539 0.61 50.21 4.34
N LEU A 540 -0.10 50.54 3.26
CA LEU A 540 -1.48 50.07 3.01
C LEU A 540 -1.52 48.58 2.67
N GLY A 541 -0.52 48.07 1.95
CA GLY A 541 -0.43 46.64 1.66
C GLY A 541 -0.11 45.80 2.88
N SER A 542 0.73 46.33 3.76
CA SER A 542 1.10 45.70 5.01
C SER A 542 -0.09 45.61 5.99
N SER A 543 -0.91 46.66 6.10
CA SER A 543 -2.15 46.64 6.90
C SER A 543 -3.22 45.73 6.29
N THR A 544 -3.43 45.79 4.97
CA THR A 544 -4.41 44.94 4.26
C THR A 544 -4.10 43.45 4.44
N ALA A 545 -2.83 43.06 4.45
CA ALA A 545 -2.42 41.67 4.63
C ALA A 545 -2.84 41.06 5.99
N ILE A 546 -3.04 41.88 7.02
CA ILE A 546 -3.41 41.44 8.38
C ILE A 546 -4.89 41.63 8.69
N GLU A 547 -5.67 42.22 7.79
CA GLU A 547 -7.11 42.47 7.94
C GLU A 547 -7.97 41.42 7.22
N PRO A 548 -9.30 41.40 7.47
CA PRO A 548 -10.23 40.59 6.67
C PRO A 548 -10.31 41.12 5.23
N VAL A 549 -9.88 40.30 4.26
CA VAL A 549 -9.84 40.70 2.84
C VAL A 549 -10.95 40.05 2.02
N GLN A 550 -11.36 40.74 0.95
CA GLN A 550 -12.21 40.24 -0.12
C GLN A 550 -11.65 40.67 -1.48
N TRP A 551 -11.84 39.88 -2.53
CA TRP A 551 -11.41 40.23 -3.89
C TRP A 551 -12.51 41.04 -4.59
N GLU A 552 -12.23 42.32 -4.82
CA GLU A 552 -13.19 43.35 -5.20
C GLU A 552 -12.58 44.36 -6.21
N VAL A 553 -13.41 45.25 -6.75
CA VAL A 553 -13.00 46.30 -7.70
C VAL A 553 -12.32 47.45 -6.95
N VAL A 554 -11.13 47.87 -7.39
CA VAL A 554 -10.29 48.92 -6.76
C VAL A 554 -10.70 50.33 -7.24
N SER A 555 -11.07 50.48 -8.50
CA SER A 555 -11.49 51.77 -9.08
C SER A 555 -12.65 51.60 -10.05
N ASP A 556 -13.78 52.18 -9.71
CA ASP A 556 -15.04 52.11 -10.46
C ASP A 556 -15.19 53.35 -11.36
N ASN A 557 -14.27 53.52 -12.31
CA ASN A 557 -14.47 54.53 -13.37
C ASN A 557 -15.14 53.82 -14.54
N ILE A 558 -16.45 54.01 -14.68
CA ILE A 558 -17.32 53.39 -15.70
C ILE A 558 -16.83 53.65 -17.14
N GLU A 559 -16.02 54.69 -17.36
CA GLU A 559 -15.42 55.05 -18.65
C GLU A 559 -14.03 54.43 -18.91
N ARG A 560 -13.41 53.76 -17.92
CA ARG A 560 -12.06 53.18 -18.02
C ARG A 560 -12.05 51.69 -17.64
N VAL A 561 -10.99 51.01 -18.04
CA VAL A 561 -10.73 49.61 -17.67
C VAL A 561 -10.56 49.54 -16.15
N GLY A 562 -11.45 48.80 -15.47
CA GLY A 562 -11.41 48.60 -14.02
C GLY A 562 -10.24 47.72 -13.60
N HIS A 563 -9.93 47.71 -12.31
CA HIS A 563 -8.93 46.82 -11.71
C HIS A 563 -9.52 46.11 -10.50
N CYS A 564 -9.18 44.84 -10.29
CA CYS A 564 -9.65 44.05 -9.16
C CYS A 564 -8.46 43.58 -8.30
N ALA A 565 -8.60 43.67 -6.98
CA ALA A 565 -7.57 43.24 -6.06
C ALA A 565 -8.15 42.75 -4.73
N PHE A 566 -7.32 42.14 -3.89
CA PHE A 566 -7.65 41.91 -2.49
C PHE A 566 -7.67 43.24 -1.72
N LEU A 567 -8.80 43.56 -1.10
CA LEU A 567 -9.03 44.80 -0.35
C LEU A 567 -9.57 44.49 1.05
N ALA A 568 -9.21 45.31 2.04
CA ALA A 568 -9.69 45.20 3.43
C ALA A 568 -10.99 45.98 3.70
N GLU A 569 -11.28 47.02 2.90
CA GLU A 569 -12.54 47.77 2.94
C GLU A 569 -13.50 47.31 1.83
N PRO A 570 -14.84 47.41 2.04
CA PRO A 570 -15.85 47.08 1.04
C PRO A 570 -15.96 48.15 -0.05
N VAL A 571 -15.81 47.73 -1.30
CA VAL A 571 -16.00 48.59 -2.48
C VAL A 571 -17.16 48.09 -3.33
N SER A 572 -16.91 47.14 -4.23
CA SER A 572 -17.93 46.54 -5.10
C SER A 572 -17.43 45.23 -5.72
N THR A 573 -18.36 44.31 -6.02
CA THR A 573 -18.05 43.07 -6.75
C THR A 573 -18.02 43.33 -8.26
N PRO A 574 -17.18 42.61 -9.04
CA PRO A 574 -17.09 42.81 -10.49
C PRO A 574 -18.42 42.51 -11.20
N LEU A 575 -18.79 43.40 -12.13
CA LEU A 575 -20.04 43.34 -12.88
C LEU A 575 -19.93 42.41 -14.09
N GLN A 576 -21.02 41.70 -14.40
CA GLN A 576 -21.11 40.88 -15.61
C GLN A 576 -20.87 41.73 -16.86
N GLY A 577 -19.86 41.38 -17.67
CA GLY A 577 -19.54 42.09 -18.91
C GLY A 577 -18.72 43.37 -18.74
N GLY A 578 -18.36 43.77 -17.52
CA GLY A 578 -17.45 44.90 -17.28
C GLY A 578 -16.02 44.60 -17.74
N LEU A 579 -15.30 45.62 -18.23
CA LEU A 579 -13.91 45.51 -18.68
C LEU A 579 -12.94 45.76 -17.53
N TYR A 580 -12.10 44.77 -17.23
CA TYR A 580 -11.07 44.84 -16.19
C TYR A 580 -9.69 44.46 -16.72
N ALA A 581 -8.64 44.87 -16.03
CA ALA A 581 -7.26 44.61 -16.42
C ALA A 581 -6.96 43.09 -16.51
N GLY A 582 -6.34 42.64 -17.58
CA GLY A 582 -6.09 41.23 -17.86
C GLY A 582 -4.93 41.00 -18.81
N SER A 583 -4.57 39.74 -19.05
CA SER A 583 -3.58 39.34 -20.06
C SER A 583 -4.27 38.72 -21.27
N SER A 584 -3.81 39.00 -22.50
CA SER A 584 -4.38 38.40 -23.73
C SER A 584 -4.20 36.88 -23.80
#